data_AF-A0A8V0Y2S1-F1
#
_entry.id   AF-A0A8V0Y2S1-F1
#
_cell.length_a   1.000
_cell.length_b   1.000
_cell.length_c   1.000
_cell.angle_alpha   90.00
_cell.angle_beta   90.00
_cell.angle_gamma   90.00
#
_symmetry.space_group_name_H-M   'P 1'
#
loop_
_entity.id
_entity.type
_entity.pdbx_description
1 polymer ?
#
loop_
_entity_poly.entity_id
_entity_poly.type
_entity_poly.pdbx_seq_one_letter_code
_entity_poly.pdbx_strand_id
1 'polypeptide(L)'
;MLQRLPRAGKMGEWRRLRAAVLGLVLGAGAYYCYCLWRRAAGRGRRRGAPRVPPSVMEEIPPSSHSMDADALQKLIHLLKATDDPLIQEQALIALSNSATFSVNQDIIGNLGGLSVIGGMLLDCAPAVKEKALNALNNLSMNIKNQEEIQVYIMQVCKNIESAPLNSDLQLAGLRLLTNMSVTNAYHYKMINKIPCFLHLLSEGSERTQIQVLKVLVNLSANPATTRHFLKAQVPSLLSFFDNCINRDILLRALVFAANLKKNVNNEDGITTEDEYSEDSVFSMLCRDSAAFAQKLASLLHHPDTDVKEQVVRILTQ
;
A
#
# COMPACT_ATOMS: atom_id res chain seq x y z
N MET A 1 -43.07 -7.28 24.38
CA MET A 1 -43.25 -6.19 23.40
C MET A 1 -41.93 -5.99 22.65
N LEU A 2 -41.86 -6.47 21.40
CA LEU A 2 -40.74 -6.20 20.50
C LEU A 2 -40.79 -4.73 20.04
N GLN A 3 -39.72 -3.97 20.25
CA GLN A 3 -39.41 -2.74 19.50
C GLN A 3 -37.89 -2.54 19.51
N ARG A 4 -37.17 -2.16 18.46
CA ARG A 4 -37.35 -2.06 17.01
C ARG A 4 -35.91 -2.04 16.47
N LEU A 5 -35.56 -2.95 15.56
CA LEU A 5 -34.27 -2.91 14.86
C LEU A 5 -34.17 -1.63 14.03
N PRO A 6 -32.99 -0.97 13.96
CA PRO A 6 -32.85 0.24 13.14
C PRO A 6 -32.95 -0.10 11.65
N ARG A 7 -33.70 0.76 10.94
CA ARG A 7 -34.06 0.68 9.52
C ARG A 7 -32.84 0.51 8.61
N ALA A 8 -33.03 -0.26 7.55
CA ALA A 8 -32.06 -0.60 6.49
C ALA A 8 -31.33 0.58 5.82
N GLY A 9 -31.79 1.82 6.02
CA GLY A 9 -31.11 3.03 5.55
C GLY A 9 -29.76 3.30 6.21
N LYS A 10 -29.62 3.06 7.53
CA LYS A 10 -28.34 3.28 8.24
C LYS A 10 -27.28 2.26 7.80
N MET A 11 -27.68 1.02 7.50
CA MET A 11 -26.76 -0.06 7.11
C MET A 11 -26.07 0.20 5.75
N GLY A 12 -26.72 0.95 4.85
CA GLY A 12 -26.13 1.40 3.58
C GLY A 12 -25.13 2.54 3.75
N GLU A 13 -25.28 3.35 4.80
CA GLU A 13 -24.40 4.46 5.14
C GLU A 13 -23.11 3.95 5.81
N TRP A 14 -23.23 3.01 6.75
CA TRP A 14 -22.10 2.29 7.36
C TRP A 14 -21.26 1.49 6.34
N ARG A 15 -21.91 0.96 5.29
CA ARG A 15 -21.22 0.29 4.18
C ARG A 15 -20.47 1.26 3.27
N ARG A 16 -20.99 2.48 3.08
CA ARG A 16 -20.34 3.55 2.33
C ARG A 16 -19.19 4.16 3.12
N LEU A 17 -19.33 4.38 4.43
CA LEU A 17 -18.22 4.78 5.31
C LEU A 17 -17.11 3.75 5.35
N ARG A 18 -17.42 2.45 5.50
CA ARG A 18 -16.39 1.39 5.42
C ARG A 18 -15.66 1.37 4.08
N ALA A 19 -16.35 1.63 2.97
CA ALA A 19 -15.75 1.73 1.65
C ALA A 19 -14.91 3.00 1.47
N ALA A 20 -15.32 4.13 2.07
CA ALA A 20 -14.56 5.39 2.09
C ALA A 20 -13.30 5.27 2.96
N VAL A 21 -13.38 4.63 4.12
CA VAL A 21 -12.24 4.30 4.99
C VAL A 21 -11.30 3.30 4.31
N LEU A 22 -11.82 2.28 3.63
CA LEU A 22 -11.01 1.40 2.77
C LEU A 22 -10.39 2.17 1.58
N GLY A 23 -11.09 3.16 1.01
CA GLY A 23 -10.58 4.01 -0.06
C GLY A 23 -9.45 4.96 0.40
N LEU A 24 -9.56 5.50 1.62
CA LEU A 24 -8.53 6.31 2.28
C LEU A 24 -7.27 5.48 2.64
N VAL A 25 -7.47 4.22 3.03
CA VAL A 25 -6.42 3.27 3.44
C VAL A 25 -5.68 2.65 2.25
N LEU A 26 -6.39 2.33 1.17
CA LEU A 26 -5.84 1.51 0.07
C LEU A 26 -5.40 2.33 -1.15
N GLY A 27 -5.83 3.59 -1.28
CA GLY A 27 -5.70 4.30 -2.55
C GLY A 27 -6.49 3.64 -3.68
N ALA A 28 -6.64 4.32 -4.81
CA ALA A 28 -7.48 3.85 -5.91
C ALA A 28 -7.09 2.45 -6.43
N GLY A 29 -5.80 2.13 -6.38
CA GLY A 29 -5.27 0.85 -6.85
C GLY A 29 -5.62 -0.34 -5.94
N ALA A 30 -5.41 -0.24 -4.63
CA ALA A 30 -5.71 -1.35 -3.74
C ALA A 30 -7.21 -1.47 -3.41
N TYR A 31 -7.99 -0.38 -3.58
CA TYR A 31 -9.45 -0.49 -3.63
C TYR A 31 -9.91 -1.34 -4.82
N TYR A 32 -9.29 -1.17 -6.00
CA TYR A 32 -9.57 -1.99 -7.17
C TYR A 32 -9.22 -3.47 -6.94
N CYS A 33 -8.05 -3.77 -6.34
CA CYS A 33 -7.66 -5.14 -5.96
C CYS A 33 -8.59 -5.75 -4.89
N TYR A 34 -9.02 -4.98 -3.89
CA TYR A 34 -10.02 -5.41 -2.91
C TYR A 34 -11.39 -5.68 -3.58
N CYS A 35 -11.82 -4.83 -4.52
CA CYS A 35 -13.03 -5.07 -5.31
C CYS A 35 -12.93 -6.35 -6.16
N LEU A 36 -11.77 -6.63 -6.74
CA LEU A 36 -11.50 -7.86 -7.48
C LEU A 36 -11.52 -9.10 -6.57
N TRP A 37 -10.80 -9.06 -5.45
CA TRP A 37 -10.80 -10.14 -4.46
C TRP A 37 -12.20 -10.42 -3.92
N ARG A 38 -12.97 -9.36 -3.59
CA ARG A 38 -14.35 -9.49 -3.11
C ARG A 38 -15.29 -10.06 -4.19
N ARG A 39 -15.07 -9.72 -5.47
CA ARG A 39 -15.80 -10.32 -6.61
C ARG A 39 -15.44 -11.79 -6.81
N ALA A 40 -14.18 -12.17 -6.61
CA ALA A 40 -13.73 -13.57 -6.67
C ALA A 40 -14.28 -14.40 -5.50
N ALA A 41 -14.24 -13.87 -4.27
CA ALA A 41 -14.77 -14.50 -3.07
C ALA A 41 -16.32 -14.59 -3.07
N GLY A 42 -17.01 -13.72 -3.80
CA GLY A 42 -18.46 -13.72 -3.94
C GLY A 42 -19.04 -14.72 -4.96
N ARG A 43 -18.21 -15.40 -5.76
CA ARG A 43 -18.69 -16.38 -6.76
C ARG A 43 -19.11 -17.73 -6.17
N GLY A 44 -18.90 -17.94 -4.88
CA GLY A 44 -19.35 -19.15 -4.17
C GLY A 44 -20.76 -19.03 -3.58
N ARG A 45 -21.77 -18.61 -4.36
CA ARG A 45 -23.23 -18.86 -4.13
C ARG A 45 -24.08 -17.89 -4.98
N ARG A 46 -24.62 -18.37 -6.10
CA ARG A 46 -26.05 -18.31 -6.46
C ARG A 46 -26.29 -18.90 -7.85
N ARG A 47 -27.16 -19.93 -7.87
CA ARG A 47 -27.77 -20.54 -9.06
C ARG A 47 -28.82 -19.59 -9.66
N GLY A 48 -28.98 -19.67 -10.98
CA GLY A 48 -30.17 -19.21 -11.71
C GLY A 48 -30.01 -17.91 -12.48
N ALA A 49 -29.61 -18.00 -13.76
CA ALA A 49 -29.75 -16.92 -14.73
C ALA A 49 -30.86 -17.28 -15.74
N PRO A 50 -31.79 -16.37 -16.08
CA PRO A 50 -32.71 -16.58 -17.19
C PRO A 50 -31.98 -16.44 -18.53
N ARG A 51 -32.30 -17.33 -19.48
CA ARG A 51 -31.82 -17.27 -20.86
C ARG A 51 -32.41 -16.06 -21.59
N VAL A 52 -31.56 -15.27 -22.24
CA VAL A 52 -31.95 -14.25 -23.24
C VAL A 52 -31.52 -14.77 -24.63
N PRO A 53 -32.33 -14.63 -25.70
CA PRO A 53 -31.99 -15.14 -27.02
C PRO A 53 -30.92 -14.29 -27.73
N PRO A 54 -30.18 -14.84 -28.70
CA PRO A 54 -29.10 -14.13 -29.38
C PRO A 54 -29.66 -13.29 -30.54
N SER A 55 -29.50 -11.97 -30.46
CA SER A 55 -29.65 -11.09 -31.61
C SER A 55 -28.56 -10.01 -31.59
N VAL A 56 -27.61 -10.18 -32.52
CA VAL A 56 -26.68 -9.19 -33.09
C VAL A 56 -25.93 -8.33 -32.07
N MET A 57 -24.80 -8.86 -31.58
CA MET A 57 -23.71 -8.01 -31.11
C MET A 57 -23.05 -7.40 -32.35
N GLU A 58 -23.45 -6.17 -32.65
CA GLU A 58 -22.67 -5.24 -33.46
C GLU A 58 -21.31 -5.09 -32.77
N GLU A 59 -20.23 -5.53 -33.44
CA GLU A 59 -18.87 -5.40 -32.94
C GLU A 59 -18.52 -3.92 -32.79
N ILE A 60 -18.51 -3.45 -31.54
CA ILE A 60 -17.92 -2.16 -31.20
C ILE A 60 -16.40 -2.29 -31.47
N PRO A 61 -15.80 -1.44 -32.32
CA PRO A 61 -14.36 -1.53 -32.60
C PRO A 61 -13.58 -1.31 -31.31
N PRO A 62 -12.48 -2.05 -31.06
CA PRO A 62 -11.65 -1.80 -29.89
C PRO A 62 -11.05 -0.40 -30.02
N SER A 63 -11.36 0.46 -29.06
CA SER A 63 -10.76 1.79 -28.91
C SER A 63 -9.23 1.66 -28.95
N SER A 64 -8.58 2.44 -29.82
CA SER A 64 -7.17 2.41 -30.20
C SER A 64 -6.17 2.88 -29.12
N HIS A 65 -6.38 2.48 -27.86
CA HIS A 65 -5.56 2.93 -26.72
C HIS A 65 -4.61 1.85 -26.17
N SER A 66 -4.61 0.62 -26.71
CA SER A 66 -3.60 -0.40 -26.41
C SER A 66 -2.41 -0.26 -27.37
N MET A 67 -1.18 -0.24 -26.83
CA MET A 67 0.00 -0.42 -27.68
C MET A 67 -0.01 -1.84 -28.24
N ASP A 68 0.36 -1.98 -29.51
CA ASP A 68 0.49 -3.27 -30.16
C ASP A 68 1.56 -4.14 -29.45
N ALA A 69 1.32 -5.45 -29.38
CA ALA A 69 2.20 -6.40 -28.69
C ALA A 69 3.63 -6.37 -29.29
N ASP A 70 3.74 -6.19 -30.60
CA ASP A 70 5.01 -6.05 -31.30
C ASP A 70 5.79 -4.80 -30.83
N ALA A 71 5.09 -3.70 -30.56
CA ALA A 71 5.71 -2.47 -30.06
C ALA A 71 6.22 -2.66 -28.62
N LEU A 72 5.44 -3.34 -27.77
CA LEU A 72 5.86 -3.69 -26.41
C LEU A 72 7.08 -4.63 -26.42
N GLN A 73 7.08 -5.63 -27.31
CA GLN A 73 8.20 -6.54 -27.48
C GLN A 73 9.48 -5.83 -27.94
N LYS A 74 9.36 -4.87 -28.87
CA LYS A 74 10.49 -4.02 -29.31
C LYS A 74 11.07 -3.20 -28.16
N LEU A 75 10.24 -2.60 -27.30
CA LEU A 75 10.70 -1.87 -26.11
C LEU A 75 11.42 -2.79 -25.12
N ILE A 76 10.90 -3.98 -24.86
CA ILE A 76 11.54 -4.97 -23.98
C ILE A 76 12.88 -5.43 -24.58
N HIS A 77 12.96 -5.66 -25.89
CA HIS A 77 14.21 -6.00 -26.56
C HIS A 77 15.22 -4.85 -26.51
N LEU A 78 14.77 -3.61 -26.69
CA LEU A 78 15.62 -2.44 -26.58
C LEU A 78 16.28 -2.37 -25.20
N LEU A 79 15.52 -2.58 -24.12
CA LEU A 79 16.06 -2.63 -22.76
C LEU A 79 17.12 -3.72 -22.55
N LYS A 80 16.98 -4.88 -23.21
CA LYS A 80 17.99 -5.96 -23.15
C LYS A 80 19.26 -5.64 -23.94
N ALA A 81 19.14 -4.82 -24.99
CA ALA A 81 20.20 -4.62 -25.97
C ALA A 81 21.05 -3.36 -25.72
N THR A 82 20.61 -2.47 -24.83
CA THR A 82 21.26 -1.17 -24.58
C THR A 82 21.72 -1.02 -23.15
N ASP A 83 22.94 -0.51 -22.98
CA ASP A 83 23.49 -0.06 -21.70
C ASP A 83 23.40 1.48 -21.55
N ASP A 84 22.91 2.19 -22.57
CA ASP A 84 22.71 3.65 -22.51
C ASP A 84 21.59 4.01 -21.54
N PRO A 85 21.87 4.72 -20.43
CA PRO A 85 20.88 5.08 -19.43
C PRO A 85 19.72 5.93 -19.97
N LEU A 86 19.98 6.82 -20.94
CA LEU A 86 18.95 7.68 -21.50
C LEU A 86 17.95 6.87 -22.33
N ILE A 87 18.45 5.92 -23.13
CA ILE A 87 17.60 5.01 -23.91
C ILE A 87 16.80 4.10 -22.96
N GLN A 88 17.45 3.58 -21.92
CA GLN A 88 16.81 2.77 -20.89
C GLN A 88 15.67 3.53 -20.20
N GLU A 89 15.91 4.78 -19.77
CA GLU A 89 14.89 5.62 -19.15
C GLU A 89 13.69 5.85 -20.07
N GLN A 90 13.90 6.20 -21.34
CA GLN A 90 12.82 6.44 -22.29
C GLN A 90 11.99 5.17 -22.56
N ALA A 91 12.65 4.03 -22.73
CA ALA A 91 11.96 2.76 -22.94
C ALA A 91 11.15 2.35 -21.69
N LEU A 92 11.69 2.57 -20.49
CA LEU A 92 10.98 2.32 -19.22
C LEU A 92 9.78 3.26 -19.04
N ILE A 93 9.92 4.54 -19.40
CA ILE A 93 8.81 5.51 -19.37
C ILE A 93 7.69 5.06 -20.31
N ALA A 94 8.03 4.65 -21.53
CA ALA A 94 7.07 4.14 -22.51
C ALA A 94 6.35 2.88 -21.97
N LEU A 95 7.09 1.90 -21.47
CA LEU A 95 6.52 0.69 -20.86
C LEU A 95 5.65 1.00 -19.63
N SER A 96 6.08 1.93 -18.79
CA SER A 96 5.32 2.38 -17.61
C SER A 96 3.98 2.99 -18.01
N ASN A 97 3.96 3.86 -19.02
CA ASN A 97 2.73 4.47 -19.53
C ASN A 97 1.81 3.42 -20.15
N SER A 98 2.35 2.47 -20.91
CA SER A 98 1.57 1.37 -21.48
C SER A 98 0.97 0.47 -20.41
N ALA A 99 1.70 0.20 -19.33
CA ALA A 99 1.23 -0.60 -18.20
C ALA A 99 0.09 0.05 -17.39
N THR A 100 -0.31 1.29 -17.70
CA THR A 100 -1.54 1.89 -17.13
C THR A 100 -2.82 1.18 -17.62
N PHE A 101 -2.75 0.49 -18.77
CA PHE A 101 -3.83 -0.31 -19.31
C PHE A 101 -3.68 -1.78 -18.90
N SER A 102 -4.73 -2.37 -18.33
CA SER A 102 -4.68 -3.74 -17.80
C SER A 102 -4.31 -4.80 -18.84
N VAL A 103 -4.78 -4.64 -20.08
CA VAL A 103 -4.45 -5.55 -21.21
C VAL A 103 -2.93 -5.56 -21.45
N ASN A 104 -2.28 -4.40 -21.40
CA ASN A 104 -0.84 -4.31 -21.60
C ASN A 104 -0.06 -4.87 -20.41
N GLN A 105 -0.62 -4.87 -19.19
CA GLN A 105 0.03 -5.48 -18.03
C GLN A 105 0.20 -6.99 -18.21
N ASP A 106 -0.84 -7.66 -18.73
CA ASP A 106 -0.78 -9.08 -19.07
C ASP A 106 0.20 -9.35 -20.22
N ILE A 107 0.15 -8.54 -21.28
CA ILE A 107 1.04 -8.69 -22.44
C ILE A 107 2.51 -8.51 -22.03
N ILE A 108 2.85 -7.44 -21.30
CA ILE A 108 4.21 -7.19 -20.82
C ILE A 108 4.71 -8.33 -19.94
N GLY A 109 3.85 -8.88 -19.07
CA GLY A 109 4.15 -10.07 -18.27
C GLY A 109 4.49 -11.27 -19.16
N ASN A 110 3.60 -11.60 -20.11
CA ASN A 110 3.77 -12.75 -21.01
C ASN A 110 5.00 -12.64 -21.93
N LEU A 111 5.42 -11.42 -22.30
CA LEU A 111 6.63 -11.17 -23.09
C LEU A 111 7.92 -11.21 -22.25
N GLY A 112 7.83 -11.59 -20.97
CA GLY A 112 8.97 -11.63 -20.05
C GLY A 112 9.49 -10.26 -19.64
N GLY A 113 8.67 -9.21 -19.76
CA GLY A 113 9.07 -7.83 -19.43
C GLY A 113 9.35 -7.62 -17.94
N LEU A 114 8.69 -8.38 -17.06
CA LEU A 114 8.86 -8.25 -15.59
C LEU A 114 10.29 -8.56 -15.16
N SER A 115 10.89 -9.62 -15.70
CA SER A 115 12.26 -10.01 -15.35
C SER A 115 13.30 -9.02 -15.89
N VAL A 116 13.07 -8.47 -17.08
CA VAL A 116 13.91 -7.43 -17.69
C VAL A 116 13.88 -6.17 -16.86
N ILE A 117 12.68 -5.63 -16.61
CA ILE A 117 12.51 -4.38 -15.84
C ILE A 117 13.02 -4.57 -14.40
N GLY A 118 12.72 -5.71 -13.78
CA GLY A 118 13.20 -6.04 -12.44
C GLY A 118 14.72 -6.18 -12.35
N GLY A 119 15.37 -6.72 -13.39
CA GLY A 119 16.83 -6.81 -13.47
C GLY A 119 17.52 -5.44 -13.40
N MET A 120 16.87 -4.39 -13.92
CA MET A 120 17.40 -3.02 -13.88
C MET A 120 17.48 -2.44 -12.46
N LEU A 121 16.86 -3.08 -11.46
CA LEU A 121 16.95 -2.66 -10.05
C LEU A 121 18.27 -3.02 -9.38
N LEU A 122 19.09 -3.88 -10.01
CA LEU A 122 20.33 -4.39 -9.45
C LEU A 122 21.46 -3.37 -9.64
N ASP A 123 21.92 -3.18 -10.88
CA ASP A 123 23.19 -2.50 -11.18
C ASP A 123 23.05 -1.28 -12.13
N CYS A 124 21.83 -0.77 -12.35
CA CYS A 124 21.63 0.44 -13.16
C CYS A 124 21.79 1.74 -12.34
N ALA A 125 21.93 2.86 -13.07
CA ALA A 125 21.95 4.19 -12.48
C ALA A 125 20.65 4.50 -11.69
N PRO A 126 20.69 5.35 -10.64
CA PRO A 126 19.51 5.70 -9.84
C PRO A 126 18.30 6.17 -10.66
N ALA A 127 18.51 6.95 -11.73
CA ALA A 127 17.43 7.43 -12.60
C ALA A 127 16.74 6.29 -13.36
N VAL A 128 17.51 5.34 -13.89
CA VAL A 128 16.97 4.13 -14.53
C VAL A 128 16.20 3.27 -13.53
N LYS A 129 16.75 3.07 -12.32
CA LYS A 129 16.07 2.33 -11.23
C LYS A 129 14.73 2.98 -10.87
N GLU A 130 14.66 4.30 -10.82
CA GLU A 130 13.42 5.04 -10.57
C GLU A 130 12.37 4.73 -11.66
N LYS A 131 12.74 4.80 -12.95
CA LYS A 131 11.80 4.50 -14.05
C LYS A 131 11.36 3.04 -14.05
N ALA A 132 12.27 2.12 -13.71
CA ALA A 132 11.96 0.70 -13.57
C ALA A 132 10.96 0.46 -12.43
N LEU A 133 11.15 1.08 -11.26
CA LEU A 133 10.20 1.00 -10.15
C LEU A 133 8.82 1.57 -10.51
N ASN A 134 8.76 2.68 -11.25
CA ASN A 134 7.49 3.24 -11.72
C ASN A 134 6.77 2.28 -12.69
N ALA A 135 7.50 1.66 -13.62
CA ALA A 135 6.93 0.63 -14.51
C ALA A 135 6.43 -0.59 -13.72
N LEU A 136 7.23 -1.12 -12.79
CA LEU A 136 6.84 -2.24 -11.93
C LEU A 136 5.66 -1.90 -11.03
N ASN A 137 5.55 -0.66 -10.54
CA ASN A 137 4.41 -0.21 -9.76
C ASN A 137 3.10 -0.33 -10.57
N ASN A 138 3.10 0.10 -11.83
CA ASN A 138 1.93 -0.06 -12.70
C ASN A 138 1.66 -1.52 -13.04
N LEU A 139 2.70 -2.31 -13.32
CA LEU A 139 2.59 -3.74 -13.63
C LEU A 139 2.11 -4.57 -12.43
N SER A 140 2.44 -4.16 -11.21
CA SER A 140 2.01 -4.81 -9.95
C SER A 140 0.52 -4.65 -9.66
N MET A 141 -0.21 -3.84 -10.43
CA MET A 141 -1.67 -3.77 -10.36
C MET A 141 -2.34 -5.08 -10.78
N ASN A 142 -1.62 -5.92 -11.54
CA ASN A 142 -2.02 -7.28 -11.87
C ASN A 142 -1.46 -8.27 -10.84
N ILE A 143 -2.35 -9.05 -10.21
CA ILE A 143 -2.00 -10.00 -9.16
C ILE A 143 -1.03 -11.08 -9.67
N LYS A 144 -1.17 -11.56 -10.91
CA LYS A 144 -0.25 -12.55 -11.48
C LYS A 144 1.15 -11.98 -11.61
N ASN A 145 1.26 -10.73 -12.07
CA ASN A 145 2.56 -10.05 -12.16
C ASN A 145 3.20 -9.89 -10.77
N GLN A 146 2.42 -9.72 -9.70
CA GLN A 146 2.98 -9.65 -8.34
C GLN A 146 3.72 -10.94 -7.94
N GLU A 147 3.26 -12.11 -8.39
CA GLU A 147 3.90 -13.41 -8.10
C GLU A 147 5.33 -13.50 -8.66
N GLU A 148 5.58 -12.81 -9.78
CA GLU A 148 6.92 -12.69 -10.37
C GLU A 148 7.70 -11.52 -9.76
N ILE A 149 7.07 -10.36 -9.56
CA ILE A 149 7.74 -9.15 -9.03
C ILE A 149 8.26 -9.35 -7.61
N GLN A 150 7.63 -10.19 -6.79
CA GLN A 150 7.98 -10.38 -5.37
C GLN A 150 9.44 -10.79 -5.11
N VAL A 151 10.13 -11.36 -6.10
CA VAL A 151 11.56 -11.70 -5.97
C VAL A 151 12.43 -10.45 -5.80
N TYR A 152 11.98 -9.30 -6.31
CA TYR A 152 12.71 -8.04 -6.25
C TYR A 152 12.46 -7.23 -4.96
N ILE A 153 11.49 -7.59 -4.12
CA ILE A 153 11.12 -6.80 -2.91
C ILE A 153 12.35 -6.50 -2.03
N MET A 154 13.21 -7.49 -1.80
CA MET A 154 14.41 -7.28 -0.98
C MET A 154 15.37 -6.27 -1.62
N GLN A 155 15.50 -6.30 -2.95
CA GLN A 155 16.31 -5.32 -3.68
C GLN A 155 15.67 -3.93 -3.66
N VAL A 156 14.35 -3.83 -3.78
CA VAL A 156 13.61 -2.58 -3.65
C VAL A 156 13.86 -1.96 -2.27
N CYS A 157 13.78 -2.76 -1.21
CA CYS A 157 14.10 -2.30 0.15
C CYS A 157 15.54 -1.79 0.28
N LYS A 158 16.53 -2.48 -0.30
CA LYS A 158 17.93 -2.02 -0.33
C LYS A 158 18.06 -0.69 -1.07
N ASN A 159 17.44 -0.57 -2.25
CA ASN A 159 17.47 0.66 -3.04
C ASN A 159 16.85 1.84 -2.27
N ILE A 160 15.74 1.64 -1.55
CA ILE A 160 15.10 2.66 -0.69
C ILE A 160 16.04 3.13 0.43
N GLU A 161 16.71 2.19 1.09
CA GLU A 161 17.62 2.44 2.21
C GLU A 161 18.90 3.16 1.77
N SER A 162 19.43 2.84 0.59
CA SER A 162 20.64 3.48 0.03
C SER A 162 20.37 4.81 -0.67
N ALA A 163 19.14 5.08 -1.08
CA ALA A 163 18.82 6.28 -1.84
C ALA A 163 18.87 7.54 -0.97
N PRO A 164 19.24 8.71 -1.52
CA PRO A 164 19.16 9.97 -0.80
C PRO A 164 17.74 10.19 -0.25
N LEU A 165 17.66 10.72 0.98
CA LEU A 165 16.40 11.02 1.65
C LEU A 165 15.53 11.93 0.76
N ASN A 166 14.25 11.57 0.59
CA ASN A 166 13.27 12.28 -0.24
C ASN A 166 13.50 12.20 -1.76
N SER A 167 14.46 11.40 -2.23
CA SER A 167 14.67 11.21 -3.68
C SER A 167 13.49 10.54 -4.38
N ASP A 168 13.33 10.79 -5.68
CA ASP A 168 12.28 10.14 -6.47
C ASP A 168 12.48 8.61 -6.56
N LEU A 169 13.72 8.12 -6.53
CA LEU A 169 14.02 6.69 -6.42
C LEU A 169 13.42 6.08 -5.14
N GLN A 170 13.59 6.75 -3.99
CA GLN A 170 13.03 6.31 -2.71
C GLN A 170 11.50 6.28 -2.77
N LEU A 171 10.88 7.30 -3.35
CA LEU A 171 9.43 7.40 -3.49
C LEU A 171 8.84 6.37 -4.46
N ALA A 172 9.53 6.10 -5.58
CA ALA A 172 9.11 5.07 -6.53
C ALA A 172 9.16 3.67 -5.89
N GLY A 173 10.19 3.41 -5.07
CA GLY A 173 10.29 2.17 -4.30
C GLY A 173 9.14 2.00 -3.30
N LEU A 174 8.84 3.04 -2.52
CA LEU A 174 7.74 3.02 -1.53
C LEU A 174 6.37 2.82 -2.18
N ARG A 175 6.14 3.37 -3.39
CA ARG A 175 4.90 3.14 -4.16
C ARG A 175 4.75 1.68 -4.56
N LEU A 176 5.81 1.07 -5.11
CA LEU A 176 5.79 -0.35 -5.44
C LEU A 176 5.55 -1.20 -4.17
N LEU A 177 6.26 -0.93 -3.07
CA LEU A 177 6.06 -1.66 -1.82
C LEU A 177 4.63 -1.50 -1.26
N THR A 178 3.98 -0.36 -1.47
CA THR A 178 2.57 -0.16 -1.10
C THR A 178 1.68 -1.17 -1.82
N ASN A 179 1.86 -1.36 -3.13
CA ASN A 179 1.08 -2.36 -3.89
C ASN A 179 1.43 -3.79 -3.47
N MET A 180 2.71 -4.08 -3.25
CA MET A 180 3.18 -5.42 -2.85
C MET A 180 2.84 -5.79 -1.40
N SER A 181 2.37 -4.83 -0.58
CA SER A 181 1.96 -5.04 0.82
C SER A 181 0.45 -4.99 1.03
N VAL A 182 -0.36 -4.90 -0.04
CA VAL A 182 -1.83 -4.93 0.10
C VAL A 182 -2.32 -6.24 0.74
N THR A 183 -1.58 -7.33 0.52
CA THR A 183 -1.84 -8.63 1.12
C THR A 183 -0.65 -9.08 1.96
N ASN A 184 -0.91 -9.93 2.95
CA ASN A 184 0.09 -10.44 3.87
C ASN A 184 1.15 -11.34 3.21
N ALA A 185 0.93 -11.78 1.96
CA ALA A 185 1.73 -12.79 1.28
C ALA A 185 3.23 -12.48 1.26
N TYR A 186 3.60 -11.20 1.16
CA TYR A 186 4.99 -10.78 1.02
C TYR A 186 5.52 -9.95 2.19
N HIS A 187 4.76 -9.79 3.28
CA HIS A 187 5.16 -8.97 4.43
C HIS A 187 6.48 -9.47 5.07
N TYR A 188 6.71 -10.79 5.09
CA TYR A 188 7.93 -11.39 5.63
C TYR A 188 9.22 -10.91 4.94
N LYS A 189 9.13 -10.39 3.72
CA LYS A 189 10.27 -9.80 2.98
C LYS A 189 10.56 -8.35 3.40
N MET A 190 9.66 -7.72 4.14
CA MET A 190 9.72 -6.30 4.52
C MET A 190 9.87 -6.09 6.03
N ILE A 191 9.54 -7.07 6.88
CA ILE A 191 9.55 -6.93 8.35
C ILE A 191 10.89 -6.44 8.92
N ASN A 192 12.02 -6.92 8.39
CA ASN A 192 13.35 -6.51 8.84
C ASN A 192 13.72 -5.07 8.44
N LYS A 193 12.86 -4.40 7.67
CA LYS A 193 13.02 -3.01 7.20
C LYS A 193 12.07 -2.03 7.89
N ILE A 194 11.26 -2.49 8.85
CA ILE A 194 10.41 -1.64 9.67
C ILE A 194 11.19 -0.47 10.32
N PRO A 195 12.38 -0.67 10.93
CA PRO A 195 13.15 0.45 11.49
C PRO A 195 13.54 1.50 10.43
N CYS A 196 13.91 1.06 9.22
CA CYS A 196 14.21 1.95 8.10
C CYS A 196 12.96 2.76 7.69
N PHE A 197 11.80 2.12 7.59
CA PHE A 197 10.54 2.81 7.27
C PHE A 197 10.14 3.82 8.35
N LEU A 198 10.33 3.50 9.64
CA LEU A 198 10.07 4.44 10.73
C LEU A 198 11.04 5.63 10.73
N HIS A 199 12.31 5.41 10.38
CA HIS A 199 13.26 6.49 10.16
C HIS A 199 12.82 7.42 9.02
N LEU A 200 12.36 6.87 7.90
CA LEU A 200 11.81 7.67 6.80
C LEU A 200 10.53 8.42 7.17
N LEU A 201 9.73 7.88 8.09
CA LEU A 201 8.59 8.60 8.65
C LEU A 201 9.06 9.82 9.45
N SER A 202 10.07 9.65 10.32
CA SER A 202 10.60 10.74 11.15
C SER A 202 11.26 11.87 10.35
N GLU A 203 12.16 11.52 9.44
CA GLU A 203 13.05 12.48 8.76
C GLU A 203 12.54 12.91 7.37
N GLY A 204 11.56 12.19 6.82
CA GLY A 204 11.05 12.43 5.48
C GLY A 204 10.25 13.73 5.36
N SER A 205 10.25 14.28 4.16
CA SER A 205 9.27 15.30 3.74
C SER A 205 7.85 14.74 3.80
N GLU A 206 6.83 15.61 3.79
CA GLU A 206 5.43 15.18 3.77
C GLU A 206 5.13 14.17 2.65
N ARG A 207 5.74 14.35 1.46
CA ARG A 207 5.61 13.43 0.33
C ARG A 207 6.11 12.02 0.66
N THR A 208 7.26 11.92 1.34
CA THR A 208 7.85 10.65 1.79
C THR A 208 7.05 10.04 2.94
N GLN A 209 6.66 10.85 3.92
CA GLN A 209 5.85 10.45 5.07
C GLN A 209 4.54 9.82 4.64
N ILE A 210 3.84 10.41 3.67
CA ILE A 210 2.59 9.84 3.11
C ILE A 210 2.84 8.47 2.48
N GLN A 211 3.92 8.30 1.70
CA GLN A 211 4.18 7.00 1.04
C GLN A 211 4.61 5.93 2.03
N VAL A 212 5.49 6.26 2.98
CA VAL A 212 5.95 5.28 3.97
C VAL A 212 4.82 4.88 4.92
N LEU A 213 3.93 5.81 5.30
CA LEU A 213 2.76 5.48 6.11
C LEU A 213 1.81 4.52 5.40
N LYS A 214 1.68 4.56 4.06
CA LYS A 214 0.87 3.56 3.34
C LYS A 214 1.45 2.15 3.49
N VAL A 215 2.77 2.01 3.38
CA VAL A 215 3.46 0.73 3.62
C VAL A 215 3.27 0.29 5.09
N LEU A 216 3.50 1.20 6.05
CA LEU A 216 3.37 0.92 7.48
C LEU A 216 1.94 0.51 7.88
N VAL A 217 0.91 1.17 7.34
CA VAL A 217 -0.50 0.84 7.56
C VAL A 217 -0.83 -0.55 7.04
N ASN A 218 -0.36 -0.88 5.83
CA ASN A 218 -0.53 -2.21 5.26
C ASN A 218 0.13 -3.30 6.11
N LEU A 219 1.40 -3.10 6.49
CA LEU A 219 2.13 -4.05 7.32
C LEU A 219 1.47 -4.22 8.69
N SER A 220 1.15 -3.13 9.40
CA SER A 220 0.54 -3.17 10.73
C SER A 220 -0.84 -3.83 10.77
N ALA A 221 -1.57 -3.86 9.65
CA ALA A 221 -2.84 -4.60 9.56
C ALA A 221 -2.65 -6.13 9.68
N ASN A 222 -1.42 -6.64 9.52
CA ASN A 222 -1.07 -8.04 9.73
C ASN A 222 -0.54 -8.27 11.16
N PRO A 223 -1.27 -9.02 12.02
CA PRO A 223 -0.84 -9.32 13.39
C PRO A 223 0.55 -9.94 13.48
N ALA A 224 0.96 -10.75 12.49
CA ALA A 224 2.29 -11.38 12.46
C ALA A 224 3.46 -10.39 12.40
N THR A 225 3.21 -9.13 12.06
CA THR A 225 4.26 -8.07 12.04
C THR A 225 4.30 -7.25 13.33
N THR A 226 3.31 -7.39 14.21
CA THR A 226 3.10 -6.51 15.37
C THR A 226 4.32 -6.48 16.28
N ARG A 227 4.87 -7.65 16.64
CA ARG A 227 6.07 -7.73 17.49
C ARG A 227 7.27 -6.98 16.91
N HIS A 228 7.44 -6.95 15.59
CA HIS A 228 8.51 -6.20 14.94
C HIS A 228 8.30 -4.69 15.04
N PHE A 229 7.06 -4.22 14.94
CA PHE A 229 6.73 -2.81 15.17
C PHE A 229 6.97 -2.40 16.61
N LEU A 230 6.44 -3.17 17.57
CA LEU A 230 6.51 -2.86 18.99
C LEU A 230 7.95 -2.70 19.50
N LYS A 231 8.89 -3.47 18.95
CA LYS A 231 10.33 -3.40 19.28
C LYS A 231 11.08 -2.27 18.60
N ALA A 232 10.55 -1.74 17.50
CA ALA A 232 11.26 -0.71 16.74
C ALA A 232 11.25 0.62 17.51
N GLN A 233 12.34 1.38 17.38
CA GLN A 233 12.51 2.67 18.05
C GLN A 233 12.09 3.81 17.12
N VAL A 234 11.31 4.75 17.67
CA VAL A 234 10.86 5.96 16.96
C VAL A 234 10.43 7.03 17.98
N PRO A 235 11.41 7.75 18.58
CA PRO A 235 11.13 8.72 19.65
C PRO A 235 10.13 9.80 19.26
N SER A 236 10.11 10.18 17.98
CA SER A 236 9.24 11.23 17.44
C SER A 236 7.81 10.77 17.13
N LEU A 237 7.45 9.50 17.36
CA LEU A 237 6.16 8.96 16.90
C LEU A 237 4.95 9.76 17.42
N LEU A 238 5.01 10.22 18.67
CA LEU A 238 3.92 10.98 19.28
C LEU A 238 3.69 12.36 18.65
N SER A 239 4.69 12.94 17.95
CA SER A 239 4.54 14.24 17.29
C SER A 239 3.61 14.18 16.08
N PHE A 240 3.41 12.99 15.50
CA PHE A 240 2.49 12.79 14.37
C PHE A 240 1.00 12.84 14.75
N PHE A 241 0.68 12.93 16.04
CA PHE A 241 -0.69 12.98 16.57
C PHE A 241 -1.03 14.38 17.11
N ASP A 242 -0.80 15.40 16.29
CA ASP A 242 -1.07 16.79 16.64
C ASP A 242 -1.98 17.48 15.60
N ASN A 243 -2.67 18.55 16.00
CA ASN A 243 -3.62 19.29 15.16
C ASN A 243 -2.93 20.03 14.00
N CYS A 244 -1.63 20.31 14.11
CA CYS A 244 -0.86 20.99 13.08
C CYS A 244 -0.34 20.05 11.98
N ILE A 245 -0.45 18.74 12.17
CA ILE A 245 0.04 17.76 11.19
C ILE A 245 -0.88 17.73 9.97
N ASN A 246 -0.28 17.60 8.79
CA ASN A 246 -1.02 17.41 7.55
C ASN A 246 -2.07 16.31 7.71
N ARG A 247 -3.32 16.63 7.39
CA ARG A 247 -4.49 15.75 7.54
C ARG A 247 -4.25 14.33 7.04
N ASP A 248 -3.61 14.19 5.88
CA ASP A 248 -3.41 12.90 5.22
C ASP A 248 -2.35 12.04 5.91
N ILE A 249 -1.38 12.68 6.56
CA ILE A 249 -0.37 12.05 7.40
C ILE A 249 -1.02 11.62 8.72
N LEU A 250 -1.72 12.55 9.37
CA LEU A 250 -2.40 12.34 10.65
C LEU A 250 -3.38 11.16 10.59
N LEU A 251 -4.26 11.11 9.57
CA LEU A 251 -5.21 10.01 9.41
C LEU A 251 -4.51 8.66 9.26
N ARG A 252 -3.42 8.59 8.51
CA ARG A 252 -2.68 7.34 8.31
C ARG A 252 -1.90 6.93 9.55
N ALA A 253 -1.31 7.88 10.27
CA ALA A 253 -0.67 7.63 11.56
C ALA A 253 -1.69 7.08 12.58
N LEU A 254 -2.90 7.65 12.63
CA LEU A 254 -4.01 7.14 13.46
C LEU A 254 -4.44 5.73 13.06
N VAL A 255 -4.53 5.41 11.77
CA VAL A 255 -4.82 4.04 11.31
C VAL A 255 -3.69 3.07 11.70
N PHE A 256 -2.44 3.47 11.52
CA PHE A 256 -1.27 2.69 11.91
C PHE A 256 -1.29 2.37 13.41
N ALA A 257 -1.49 3.38 14.27
CA ALA A 257 -1.59 3.18 15.71
C ALA A 257 -2.80 2.31 16.11
N ALA A 258 -3.96 2.51 15.45
CA ALA A 258 -5.14 1.69 15.69
C ALA A 258 -4.90 0.20 15.39
N ASN A 259 -4.23 -0.10 14.27
CA ASN A 259 -3.90 -1.47 13.90
C ASN A 259 -3.01 -2.14 14.96
N LEU A 260 -1.96 -1.44 15.42
CA LEU A 260 -1.06 -1.97 16.44
C LEU A 260 -1.76 -2.20 17.77
N LYS A 261 -2.53 -1.22 18.28
CA LYS A 261 -3.29 -1.38 19.54
C LYS A 261 -4.28 -2.54 19.46
N LYS A 262 -5.01 -2.65 18.35
CA LYS A 262 -5.92 -3.77 18.13
C LYS A 262 -5.20 -5.12 18.21
N ASN A 263 -4.03 -5.24 17.58
CA ASN A 263 -3.30 -6.50 17.55
C ASN A 263 -2.75 -6.85 18.94
N VAL A 264 -2.23 -5.87 19.68
CA VAL A 264 -1.79 -6.05 21.08
C VAL A 264 -2.94 -6.54 21.97
N ASN A 265 -4.13 -5.94 21.86
CA ASN A 265 -5.29 -6.35 22.67
C ASN A 265 -5.79 -7.77 22.35
N ASN A 266 -5.48 -8.32 21.16
CA ASN A 266 -5.90 -9.67 20.76
C ASN A 266 -4.83 -10.74 21.03
N GLU A 267 -3.59 -10.37 21.34
CA GLU A 267 -2.56 -11.32 21.76
C GLU A 267 -2.78 -11.61 23.25
N ASP A 268 -3.44 -12.74 23.53
CA ASP A 268 -3.65 -13.27 24.90
C ASP A 268 -2.29 -13.49 25.58
N GLY A 269 -1.82 -12.49 26.32
CA GLY A 269 -0.81 -12.60 27.36
C GLY A 269 0.54 -13.18 26.92
N ILE A 270 1.53 -12.29 26.82
CA ILE A 270 2.95 -12.41 27.24
C ILE A 270 3.73 -11.41 26.34
N THR A 271 3.44 -10.12 26.50
CA THR A 271 4.45 -9.09 26.24
C THR A 271 5.18 -8.89 27.55
N THR A 272 6.29 -9.60 27.75
CA THR A 272 7.21 -9.31 28.87
C THR A 272 7.73 -7.90 28.66
N GLU A 273 7.39 -6.99 29.57
CA GLU A 273 7.71 -5.57 29.47
C GLU A 273 9.23 -5.31 29.34
N ASP A 274 10.05 -6.21 29.87
CA ASP A 274 11.52 -6.17 29.81
C ASP A 274 12.10 -6.26 28.38
N GLU A 275 11.30 -6.63 27.36
CA GLU A 275 11.79 -6.73 25.97
C GLU A 275 11.82 -5.42 25.18
N TYR A 276 11.29 -4.31 25.72
CA TYR A 276 11.12 -3.07 24.95
C TYR A 276 11.82 -1.87 25.59
N SER A 277 12.57 -1.13 24.77
CA SER A 277 13.23 0.12 25.15
C SER A 277 12.24 1.26 25.37
N GLU A 278 12.63 2.28 26.12
CA GLU A 278 11.81 3.49 26.35
C GLU A 278 11.43 4.21 25.05
N ASP A 279 12.32 4.24 24.05
CA ASP A 279 12.06 4.85 22.74
C ASP A 279 11.26 3.96 21.77
N SER A 280 10.74 2.83 22.24
CA SER A 280 10.04 1.86 21.39
C SER A 280 8.61 2.28 21.05
N VAL A 281 8.07 1.78 19.92
CA VAL A 281 6.65 1.95 19.58
C VAL A 281 5.74 1.42 20.69
N PHE A 282 6.12 0.31 21.35
CA PHE A 282 5.36 -0.22 22.48
C PHE A 282 5.26 0.79 23.63
N SER A 283 6.39 1.40 24.00
CA SER A 283 6.42 2.38 25.09
C SER A 283 5.58 3.60 24.77
N MET A 284 5.67 4.11 23.53
CA MET A 284 4.95 5.30 23.08
C MET A 284 3.43 5.09 22.96
N LEU A 285 2.97 3.93 22.45
CA LEU A 285 1.56 3.73 22.13
C LEU A 285 0.79 2.86 23.14
N CYS A 286 1.49 1.99 23.89
CA CYS A 286 0.88 0.94 24.70
C CYS A 286 1.21 1.05 26.19
N ARG A 287 2.50 1.14 26.57
CA ARG A 287 2.96 1.16 27.98
C ARG A 287 2.60 2.46 28.68
N ASP A 288 3.22 3.57 28.28
CA ASP A 288 2.96 4.90 28.83
C ASP A 288 1.94 5.64 27.96
N SER A 289 0.74 5.04 27.88
CA SER A 289 -0.31 5.55 27.00
C SER A 289 -0.89 6.90 27.46
N ALA A 290 -0.44 7.48 28.57
CA ALA A 290 -0.94 8.77 29.05
C ALA A 290 -0.63 9.89 28.05
N ALA A 291 0.61 9.98 27.56
CA ALA A 291 1.01 10.99 26.57
C ALA A 291 0.25 10.79 25.24
N PHE A 292 0.12 9.53 24.78
CA PHE A 292 -0.66 9.22 23.59
C PHE A 292 -2.16 9.52 23.77
N ALA A 293 -2.74 9.19 24.92
CA ALA A 293 -4.13 9.48 25.25
C ALA A 293 -4.40 10.99 25.31
N GLN A 294 -3.46 11.79 25.81
CA GLN A 294 -3.54 13.26 25.77
C GLN A 294 -3.53 13.79 24.33
N LYS A 295 -2.65 13.27 23.47
CA LYS A 295 -2.65 13.59 22.03
C LYS A 295 -3.98 13.23 21.37
N LEU A 296 -4.53 12.04 21.65
CA LEU A 296 -5.85 11.63 21.14
C LEU A 296 -6.97 12.53 21.67
N ALA A 297 -6.95 12.90 22.95
CA ALA A 297 -7.95 13.78 23.55
C ALA A 297 -7.95 15.17 22.90
N SER A 298 -6.78 15.74 22.59
CA SER A 298 -6.72 17.02 21.88
C SER A 298 -7.29 16.93 20.46
N LEU A 299 -7.06 15.81 19.77
CA LEU A 299 -7.58 15.54 18.43
C LEU A 299 -9.10 15.29 18.37
N LEU A 300 -9.78 15.04 19.50
CA LEU A 300 -11.26 14.99 19.54
C LEU A 300 -11.91 16.34 19.19
N HIS A 301 -11.15 17.44 19.31
CA HIS A 301 -11.58 18.78 18.94
C HIS A 301 -11.13 19.20 17.53
N HIS A 302 -10.50 18.30 16.77
CA HIS A 302 -10.01 18.59 15.43
C HIS A 302 -11.17 18.98 14.48
N PRO A 303 -10.99 19.94 13.55
CA PRO A 303 -12.06 20.39 12.65
C PRO A 303 -12.53 19.26 11.72
N ASP A 304 -11.60 18.43 11.26
CA ASP A 304 -11.90 17.31 10.37
C ASP A 304 -12.67 16.17 11.06
N THR A 305 -13.74 15.71 10.43
CA THR A 305 -14.63 14.68 11.00
C THR A 305 -14.02 13.28 10.94
N ASP A 306 -13.28 12.95 9.89
CA ASP A 306 -12.65 11.64 9.75
C ASP A 306 -11.57 11.45 10.81
N VAL A 307 -10.81 12.51 11.13
CA VAL A 307 -9.82 12.50 12.23
C VAL A 307 -10.50 12.17 13.56
N LYS A 308 -11.59 12.86 13.89
CA LYS A 308 -12.34 12.62 15.14
C LYS A 308 -12.92 11.21 15.21
N GLU A 309 -13.51 10.72 14.12
CA GLU A 309 -14.05 9.35 14.07
C GLU A 309 -12.94 8.31 14.31
N GLN A 310 -11.78 8.50 13.69
CA GLN A 310 -10.66 7.59 13.87
C GLN A 310 -10.07 7.64 15.29
N VAL A 311 -10.01 8.82 15.92
CA VAL A 311 -9.61 8.97 17.32
C VAL A 311 -10.57 8.23 18.26
N VAL A 312 -11.89 8.46 18.12
CA VAL A 312 -12.91 7.75 18.91
C VAL A 312 -12.77 6.24 18.76
N ARG A 313 -12.53 5.77 17.53
CA ARG A 313 -12.30 4.36 17.25
C ARG A 313 -11.07 3.80 17.98
N ILE A 314 -10.01 4.58 18.20
CA ILE A 314 -8.83 4.12 18.96
C ILE A 314 -9.13 4.08 20.47
N LEU A 315 -9.88 5.05 20.99
CA LEU A 315 -10.22 5.14 22.42
C LEU A 315 -11.24 4.08 22.87
N THR A 316 -11.96 3.46 21.94
CA THR A 316 -13.04 2.48 22.22
C THR A 316 -12.68 1.03 21.87
N GLN A 317 -11.43 0.78 21.45
CA GLN A 317 -10.87 -0.55 21.19
C GLN A 317 -10.21 -1.14 22.44
#